data_AF-A0A2M7DSH4-F1
#
_entry.id   AF-A0A2M7DSH4-F1
#
_cell.length_a   1.000
_cell.length_b   1.000
_cell.length_c   1.000
_cell.angle_alpha   90.00
_cell.angle_beta   90.00
_cell.angle_gamma   90.00
#
_symmetry.space_group_name_H-M   'P 1'
#
loop_
_entity.id
_entity.type
_entity.pdbx_description
1 polymer ?
#
loop_
_entity_poly.entity_id
_entity_poly.type
_entity_poly.pdbx_seq_one_letter_code
_entity_poly.pdbx_strand_id
1 'polypeptide(L)'
;MENTTFETAKKLASKYLKMWKDMGYESGKDNYSKVGKGIFGDFFEDFIREFIKEHTNKDNVEVIKGFILSGKDASPQIDIIVCNEGSCIMQAPSKYYGVVKKQDVRLAIEVKAYLDKPTFDGAKNQIMEIKRYSDKTCLFSHRTILNYKKQYNIKAPEELKMLFSRFTDYFVILEKWERGKDEPKYDYGDGMGQLIQYLESL
;
A
#
# COMPACT_ATOMS: atom_id res chain seq x y z
N MET A 1 -1.28 16.52 18.71
CA MET A 1 -1.76 15.18 18.27
C MET A 1 -0.86 14.54 17.20
N GLU A 2 0.08 15.28 16.58
CA GLU A 2 0.99 14.73 15.53
C GLU A 2 1.97 13.65 16.04
N ASN A 3 2.33 13.64 17.32
CA ASN A 3 3.32 12.71 17.86
C ASN A 3 2.81 11.27 18.08
N THR A 4 1.51 11.01 18.16
CA THR A 4 0.98 9.67 18.43
C THR A 4 0.83 8.83 17.16
N THR A 5 0.34 9.43 16.07
CA THR A 5 0.07 8.71 14.82
C THR A 5 1.35 8.27 14.11
N PHE A 6 2.37 9.13 14.10
CA PHE A 6 3.67 8.78 13.53
C PHE A 6 4.38 7.69 14.33
N GLU A 7 4.24 7.70 15.66
CA GLU A 7 4.76 6.64 16.52
C GLU A 7 4.01 5.31 16.34
N THR A 8 2.70 5.34 16.09
CA THR A 8 1.92 4.14 15.69
C THR A 8 2.42 3.57 14.36
N ALA A 9 2.57 4.41 13.33
CA ALA A 9 3.10 4.00 12.03
C ALA A 9 4.50 3.35 12.16
N LYS A 10 5.39 3.97 12.95
CA LYS A 10 6.73 3.43 13.23
C LYS A 10 6.70 2.10 13.97
N LYS A 11 5.85 1.97 15.00
CA LYS A 11 5.72 0.73 15.78
C LYS A 11 5.22 -0.42 14.90
N LEU A 12 4.19 -0.17 14.10
CA LEU A 12 3.69 -1.14 13.13
C LEU A 12 4.76 -1.47 12.08
N ALA A 13 5.39 -0.47 11.47
CA ALA A 13 6.44 -0.70 10.49
C ALA A 13 7.61 -1.52 11.08
N SER A 14 8.00 -1.23 12.33
CA SER A 14 9.06 -1.98 13.05
C SER A 14 8.65 -3.41 13.35
N LYS A 15 7.40 -3.64 13.80
CA LYS A 15 6.83 -4.98 13.98
C LYS A 15 6.88 -5.76 12.68
N TYR A 16 6.46 -5.12 11.58
CA TYR A 16 6.38 -5.78 10.30
C TYR A 16 7.79 -6.06 9.72
N LEU A 17 8.70 -5.10 9.74
CA LEU A 17 10.11 -5.33 9.35
C LEU A 17 10.76 -6.47 10.15
N LYS A 18 10.45 -6.58 11.45
CA LYS A 18 10.94 -7.68 12.28
C LYS A 18 10.41 -9.02 11.81
N MET A 19 9.09 -9.17 11.60
CA MET A 19 8.52 -10.42 11.10
C MET A 19 9.11 -10.80 9.73
N TRP A 20 9.32 -9.82 8.84
CA TRP A 20 9.99 -10.05 7.56
C TRP A 20 11.43 -10.58 7.73
N LYS A 21 12.21 -9.99 8.64
CA LYS A 21 13.56 -10.48 8.99
C LYS A 21 13.50 -11.90 9.59
N ASP A 22 12.56 -12.16 10.49
CA ASP A 22 12.37 -13.46 11.17
C ASP A 22 11.97 -14.58 10.20
N MET A 23 11.35 -14.24 9.05
CA MET A 23 11.08 -15.18 7.95
C MET A 23 12.33 -15.58 7.16
N GLY A 24 13.52 -15.11 7.56
CA GLY A 24 14.81 -15.47 6.97
C GLY A 24 15.16 -14.68 5.70
N TYR A 25 14.43 -13.61 5.40
CA TYR A 25 14.70 -12.75 4.25
C TYR A 25 15.69 -11.63 4.62
N GLU A 26 16.99 -11.91 4.51
CA GLU A 26 18.03 -10.88 4.58
C GLU A 26 17.96 -9.98 3.33
N SER A 27 17.60 -8.71 3.51
CA SER A 27 17.71 -7.69 2.47
C SER A 27 19.19 -7.53 2.08
N GLY A 28 19.66 -8.25 1.07
CA GLY A 28 21.05 -8.08 0.60
C GLY A 28 21.70 -9.23 -0.16
N LYS A 29 21.09 -10.42 -0.24
CA LYS A 29 21.62 -11.51 -1.08
C LYS A 29 20.64 -11.76 -2.23
N ASP A 30 21.16 -11.96 -3.43
CA ASP A 30 20.48 -11.97 -4.74
C ASP A 30 19.37 -13.04 -4.96
N ASN A 31 18.72 -13.52 -3.89
CA ASN A 31 17.69 -14.55 -3.90
C ASN A 31 16.26 -14.01 -3.73
N TYR A 32 15.96 -12.85 -4.32
CA TYR A 32 14.56 -12.44 -4.54
C TYR A 32 13.92 -13.32 -5.61
N SER A 33 13.63 -14.57 -5.26
CA SER A 33 12.80 -15.45 -6.08
C SER A 33 11.38 -14.86 -6.20
N LYS A 34 10.62 -15.23 -7.23
CA LYS A 34 9.21 -14.81 -7.39
C LYS A 34 8.37 -15.11 -6.14
N VAL A 35 8.72 -16.16 -5.40
CA VAL A 35 8.07 -16.58 -4.15
C VAL A 35 8.31 -15.54 -3.03
N GLY A 36 9.55 -15.05 -2.88
CA GLY A 36 9.85 -14.00 -1.90
C GLY A 36 9.15 -12.67 -2.18
N LYS A 37 8.96 -12.33 -3.47
CA LYS A 37 8.21 -11.12 -3.87
C LYS A 37 6.72 -11.20 -3.54
N GLY A 38 6.10 -12.37 -3.73
CA GLY A 38 4.68 -12.58 -3.41
C GLY A 38 4.43 -12.48 -1.90
N ILE A 39 5.24 -13.18 -1.11
CA ILE A 39 5.15 -13.19 0.35
C ILE A 39 5.34 -11.79 0.94
N PHE A 40 6.33 -11.03 0.44
CA PHE A 40 6.52 -9.64 0.87
C PHE A 40 5.35 -8.73 0.48
N GLY A 41 4.75 -8.99 -0.69
CA GLY A 41 3.55 -8.30 -1.16
C GLY A 41 2.38 -8.44 -0.19
N ASP A 42 2.02 -9.69 0.13
CA ASP A 42 0.93 -10.00 1.08
C ASP A 42 1.22 -9.38 2.46
N PHE A 43 2.46 -9.48 2.90
CA PHE A 43 2.89 -8.94 4.18
C PHE A 43 2.80 -7.41 4.27
N PHE A 44 3.20 -6.73 3.19
CA PHE A 44 3.13 -5.28 3.11
C PHE A 44 1.69 -4.78 3.00
N GLU A 45 0.83 -5.51 2.30
CA GLU A 45 -0.61 -5.23 2.29
C GLU A 45 -1.22 -5.35 3.69
N ASP A 46 -0.90 -6.43 4.42
CA ASP A 46 -1.34 -6.61 5.81
C ASP A 46 -0.87 -5.45 6.70
N PHE A 47 0.36 -4.96 6.53
CA PHE A 47 0.87 -3.79 7.25
C PHE A 47 0.01 -2.55 7.02
N ILE A 48 -0.28 -2.21 5.75
CA ILE A 48 -1.07 -1.03 5.42
C ILE A 48 -2.51 -1.18 5.92
N ARG A 49 -3.08 -2.39 5.83
CA ARG A 49 -4.41 -2.68 6.36
C ARG A 49 -4.49 -2.45 7.86
N GLU A 50 -3.59 -3.05 8.64
CA GLU A 50 -3.60 -2.91 10.09
C GLU A 50 -3.31 -1.46 10.52
N PHE A 51 -2.44 -0.75 9.78
CA PHE A 51 -2.23 0.68 9.99
C PHE A 51 -3.53 1.49 9.80
N ILE A 52 -4.26 1.25 8.71
CA ILE A 52 -5.53 1.93 8.45
C ILE A 52 -6.50 1.61 9.58
N LYS A 53 -6.69 0.34 9.96
CA LYS A 53 -7.60 -0.05 11.05
C LYS A 53 -7.27 0.65 12.37
N GLU A 54 -6.00 0.68 12.76
CA GLU A 54 -5.58 1.35 14.01
C GLU A 54 -5.82 2.86 13.97
N HIS A 55 -5.73 3.48 12.78
CA HIS A 55 -5.89 4.92 12.62
C HIS A 55 -7.34 5.36 12.37
N THR A 56 -8.11 4.54 11.67
CA THR A 56 -9.53 4.77 11.36
C THR A 56 -10.43 4.10 12.38
N ASN A 57 -9.96 3.87 13.62
CA ASN A 57 -10.69 3.26 14.74
C ASN A 57 -11.85 4.14 15.25
N LYS A 58 -12.61 4.70 14.30
CA LYS A 58 -13.89 5.35 14.42
C LYS A 58 -14.92 4.22 14.34
N ASP A 59 -15.88 4.23 15.25
CA ASP A 59 -17.09 3.41 15.11
C ASP A 59 -17.63 3.65 13.67
N ASN A 60 -18.04 2.59 12.96
CA ASN A 60 -18.59 2.62 11.59
C ASN A 60 -17.60 2.55 10.40
N VAL A 61 -16.39 1.98 10.53
CA VAL A 61 -15.50 1.70 9.38
C VAL A 61 -15.02 0.25 9.37
N GLU A 62 -15.07 -0.39 8.19
CA GLU A 62 -14.51 -1.72 7.93
C GLU A 62 -13.42 -1.63 6.86
N VAL A 63 -12.39 -2.48 6.95
CA VAL A 63 -11.27 -2.54 6.01
C VAL A 63 -11.16 -3.96 5.44
N ILE A 64 -11.38 -4.09 4.14
CA ILE A 64 -11.62 -5.35 3.44
C ILE A 64 -10.69 -5.47 2.22
N LYS A 65 -10.25 -6.68 1.86
CA LYS A 65 -9.68 -6.96 0.53
C LYS A 65 -10.79 -7.49 -0.37
N GLY A 66 -10.82 -7.19 -1.67
CA GLY A 66 -11.77 -7.87 -2.56
C GLY A 66 -12.36 -7.00 -3.64
N PHE A 67 -13.68 -7.03 -3.82
CA PHE A 67 -14.34 -6.48 -5.00
C PHE A 67 -15.41 -5.46 -4.64
N ILE A 68 -15.59 -4.46 -5.50
CA ILE A 68 -16.68 -3.49 -5.43
C ILE A 68 -17.71 -3.85 -6.49
N LEU A 69 -18.97 -3.98 -6.07
CA LEU A 69 -20.11 -4.22 -6.94
C LEU A 69 -20.82 -2.90 -7.27
N SER A 70 -21.01 -2.64 -8.56
CA SER A 70 -21.79 -1.51 -9.09
C SER A 70 -22.86 -2.04 -10.03
N GLY A 71 -24.07 -2.26 -9.50
CA GLY A 71 -25.13 -2.92 -10.26
C GLY A 71 -24.81 -4.39 -10.53
N LYS A 72 -24.63 -4.75 -11.81
CA LYS A 72 -24.25 -6.11 -12.23
C LYS A 72 -22.74 -6.28 -12.48
N ASP A 73 -21.99 -5.18 -12.45
CA ASP A 73 -20.57 -5.16 -12.75
C ASP A 73 -19.74 -5.19 -11.46
N ALA A 74 -18.64 -5.94 -11.47
CA ALA A 74 -17.68 -5.99 -10.38
C ALA A 74 -16.35 -5.34 -10.79
N SER A 75 -15.69 -4.68 -9.84
CA SER A 75 -14.32 -4.19 -10.01
C SER A 75 -13.33 -5.34 -10.21
N PRO A 76 -12.09 -5.07 -10.65
CA PRO A 76 -10.98 -5.97 -10.37
C PRO A 76 -10.81 -6.18 -8.85
N GLN A 77 -10.02 -7.17 -8.45
CA GLN A 77 -9.63 -7.31 -7.06
C GLN A 77 -8.86 -6.07 -6.61
N ILE A 78 -9.21 -5.55 -5.45
CA ILE A 78 -8.60 -4.40 -4.78
C ILE A 78 -7.95 -4.89 -3.50
N ASP A 79 -6.72 -4.46 -3.26
CA ASP A 79 -5.93 -4.88 -2.11
C ASP A 79 -6.55 -4.39 -0.79
N ILE A 80 -7.01 -3.14 -0.75
CA ILE A 80 -7.68 -2.56 0.42
C ILE A 80 -8.90 -1.71 0.01
N ILE A 81 -10.05 -1.99 0.61
CA ILE A 81 -11.31 -1.26 0.52
C ILE A 81 -11.65 -0.78 1.92
N VAL A 82 -11.77 0.52 2.11
CA VAL A 82 -12.31 1.14 3.32
C VAL A 82 -13.78 1.43 3.06
N CYS A 83 -14.68 0.87 3.87
CA CYS A 83 -16.12 1.00 3.70
C CYS A 83 -16.84 1.24 5.04
N ASN A 84 -18.14 1.50 4.98
CA ASN A 84 -18.97 1.52 6.18
C ASN A 84 -18.99 0.12 6.83
N GLU A 85 -19.11 0.09 8.16
CA GLU A 85 -19.25 -1.17 8.90
C GLU A 85 -20.53 -1.92 8.48
N GLY A 86 -20.41 -3.24 8.28
CA GLY A 86 -21.54 -4.09 7.90
C GLY A 86 -21.94 -4.01 6.42
N SER A 87 -21.18 -3.29 5.61
CA SER A 87 -21.44 -3.15 4.17
C SER A 87 -20.91 -4.31 3.32
N CYS A 88 -20.12 -5.21 3.91
CA CYS A 88 -19.69 -6.44 3.26
C CYS A 88 -20.88 -7.37 3.04
N ILE A 89 -21.26 -7.60 1.78
CA ILE A 89 -22.42 -8.45 1.43
C ILE A 89 -22.06 -9.92 1.26
N MET A 90 -20.77 -10.23 1.09
CA MET A 90 -20.24 -11.58 1.02
C MET A 90 -18.83 -11.55 1.58
N GLN A 91 -18.51 -12.44 2.52
CA GLN A 91 -17.18 -12.56 3.10
C GLN A 91 -16.71 -14.02 3.08
N ALA A 92 -15.50 -14.25 2.60
CA ALA A 92 -14.89 -15.57 2.65
C ALA A 92 -14.44 -15.88 4.09
N PRO A 93 -14.70 -17.09 4.64
CA PRO A 93 -14.35 -17.41 6.03
C PRO A 93 -12.85 -17.45 6.32
N SER A 94 -12.01 -17.71 5.32
CA SER A 94 -10.58 -18.02 5.51
C SER A 94 -9.63 -16.92 5.06
N LYS A 95 -10.15 -15.88 4.39
CA LYS A 95 -9.37 -14.74 3.94
C LYS A 95 -10.28 -13.53 4.01
N TYR A 96 -9.76 -12.37 4.40
CA TYR A 96 -10.46 -11.07 4.50
C TYR A 96 -10.99 -10.52 3.16
N TYR A 97 -11.34 -11.44 2.25
CA TYR A 97 -11.94 -11.22 0.95
C TYR A 97 -13.43 -10.97 1.10
N GLY A 98 -13.88 -9.84 0.58
CA GLY A 98 -15.28 -9.48 0.58
C GLY A 98 -15.76 -8.84 -0.71
N VAL A 99 -17.07 -8.69 -0.80
CA VAL A 99 -17.74 -7.90 -1.83
C VAL A 99 -18.47 -6.75 -1.15
N VAL A 100 -18.26 -5.53 -1.64
CA VAL A 100 -18.84 -4.30 -1.07
C VAL A 100 -19.62 -3.58 -2.16
N LYS A 101 -20.76 -2.98 -1.82
CA LYS A 101 -21.49 -2.14 -2.79
C LYS A 101 -20.81 -0.80 -2.97
N LYS A 102 -20.78 -0.29 -4.21
CA LYS A 102 -20.17 1.00 -4.56
C LYS A 102 -20.55 2.15 -3.62
N GLN A 103 -21.82 2.26 -3.23
CA GLN A 103 -22.28 3.37 -2.36
C GLN A 103 -21.70 3.35 -0.93
N ASP A 104 -21.17 2.21 -0.49
CA ASP A 104 -20.63 2.03 0.86
C ASP A 104 -19.11 2.18 0.92
N VAL A 105 -18.46 2.31 -0.25
CA VAL A 105 -17.02 2.47 -0.37
C VAL A 105 -16.64 3.91 -0.06
N ARG A 106 -15.72 4.08 0.89
CA ARG A 106 -15.11 5.39 1.23
C ARG A 106 -13.78 5.60 0.52
N LEU A 107 -13.01 4.51 0.35
CA LEU A 107 -11.70 4.53 -0.29
C LEU A 107 -11.35 3.14 -0.85
N ALA A 108 -10.70 3.11 -2.00
CA ALA A 108 -10.08 1.91 -2.58
C ALA A 108 -8.58 2.14 -2.81
N ILE A 109 -7.73 1.26 -2.29
CA ILE A 109 -6.27 1.38 -2.34
C ILE A 109 -5.69 0.16 -3.03
N GLU A 110 -4.86 0.42 -4.04
CA GLU A 110 -3.96 -0.60 -4.60
C GLU A 110 -2.64 -0.56 -3.84
N VAL A 111 -2.12 -1.72 -3.43
CA VAL A 111 -0.89 -1.79 -2.64
C VAL A 111 0.20 -2.51 -3.42
N LYS A 112 1.39 -1.90 -3.51
CA LYS A 112 2.55 -2.51 -4.15
C LYS A 112 3.78 -2.42 -3.27
N ALA A 113 4.29 -3.57 -2.84
CA ALA A 113 5.52 -3.62 -2.04
C ALA A 113 6.80 -3.23 -2.80
N TYR A 114 6.73 -3.18 -4.14
CA TYR A 114 7.79 -2.72 -5.03
C TYR A 114 7.18 -2.11 -6.30
N LEU A 115 7.90 -1.17 -6.91
CA LEU A 115 7.50 -0.54 -8.17
C LEU A 115 8.67 -0.50 -9.16
N ASP A 116 8.80 -1.57 -9.93
CA ASP A 116 9.49 -1.52 -11.23
C ASP A 116 8.53 -0.99 -12.32
N LYS A 117 9.05 -0.72 -13.52
CA LYS A 117 8.25 -0.14 -14.61
C LYS A 117 7.03 -1.01 -14.98
N PRO A 118 7.17 -2.33 -15.19
CA PRO A 118 6.00 -3.19 -15.46
C PRO A 118 4.97 -3.18 -14.33
N THR A 119 5.41 -3.24 -13.07
CA THR A 119 4.51 -3.20 -11.90
C THR A 119 3.80 -1.85 -11.82
N PHE A 120 4.49 -0.76 -12.15
CA PHE A 120 3.89 0.57 -12.21
C PHE A 120 2.84 0.69 -13.31
N ASP A 121 3.16 0.26 -14.53
CA ASP A 121 2.22 0.31 -15.66
C ASP A 121 0.97 -0.54 -15.37
N GLY A 122 1.15 -1.72 -14.75
CA GLY A 122 0.07 -2.58 -14.28
C GLY A 122 -0.79 -1.92 -13.21
N ALA A 123 -0.17 -1.42 -12.13
CA ALA A 123 -0.87 -0.74 -11.03
C ALA A 123 -1.61 0.51 -11.52
N LYS A 124 -1.03 1.26 -12.47
CA LYS A 124 -1.67 2.40 -13.10
C LYS A 124 -2.97 2.00 -13.82
N ASN A 125 -2.92 0.95 -14.63
CA ASN A 125 -4.10 0.46 -15.34
C ASN A 125 -5.17 -0.02 -14.35
N GLN A 126 -4.77 -0.71 -13.30
CA GLN A 126 -5.67 -1.19 -12.25
C GLN A 126 -6.37 -0.03 -11.52
N ILE A 127 -5.63 1.02 -11.12
CA ILE A 127 -6.24 2.22 -10.53
C ILE A 127 -7.24 2.88 -11.50
N MET A 128 -6.91 2.97 -12.78
CA MET A 128 -7.82 3.55 -13.78
C MET A 128 -9.13 2.76 -13.91
N GLU A 129 -9.10 1.44 -13.69
CA GLU A 129 -10.30 0.61 -13.62
C GLU A 129 -11.06 0.81 -12.30
N ILE A 130 -10.36 0.83 -11.17
CA ILE A 130 -10.93 1.06 -9.83
C ILE A 130 -11.66 2.40 -9.75
N LYS A 131 -11.16 3.45 -10.42
CA LYS A 131 -11.81 4.77 -10.50
C LYS A 131 -13.24 4.76 -11.04
N ARG A 132 -13.66 3.68 -11.71
CA ARG A 132 -15.06 3.51 -12.15
C ARG A 132 -15.98 3.10 -10.99
N TYR A 133 -15.41 2.51 -9.95
CA TYR A 133 -16.11 1.91 -8.80
C TYR A 133 -15.92 2.69 -7.50
N SER A 134 -14.89 3.54 -7.39
CA SER A 134 -14.67 4.41 -6.23
C SER A 134 -14.22 5.80 -6.67
N ASP A 135 -14.86 6.83 -6.14
CA ASP A 135 -14.51 8.23 -6.42
C ASP A 135 -13.21 8.64 -5.72
N LYS A 136 -12.84 7.94 -4.64
CA LYS A 136 -11.58 8.10 -3.93
C LYS A 136 -10.76 6.82 -4.05
N THR A 137 -9.62 6.90 -4.72
CA THR A 137 -8.71 5.76 -4.86
C THR A 137 -7.27 6.19 -4.95
N CYS A 138 -6.36 5.40 -4.40
CA CYS A 138 -4.94 5.69 -4.41
C CYS A 138 -4.09 4.44 -4.63
N LEU A 139 -2.85 4.65 -5.08
CA LEU A 139 -1.82 3.62 -5.07
C LEU A 139 -0.88 3.88 -3.88
N PHE A 140 -0.69 2.89 -3.03
CA PHE A 140 0.26 2.94 -1.91
C PHE A 140 1.42 1.98 -2.18
N SER A 141 2.66 2.46 -2.06
CA SER A 141 3.81 1.60 -2.34
C SER A 141 4.99 1.76 -1.38
N HIS A 142 5.67 0.63 -1.14
CA HIS A 142 7.02 0.63 -0.60
C HIS A 142 8.03 0.67 -1.76
N ARG A 143 9.02 1.54 -1.66
CA ARG A 143 10.07 1.61 -2.68
C ARG A 143 11.24 0.73 -2.26
N THR A 144 11.20 -0.56 -2.60
CA THR A 144 12.46 -1.23 -2.94
C THR A 144 12.83 -0.77 -4.35
N ILE A 145 13.61 0.31 -4.42
CA ILE A 145 14.31 0.72 -5.64
C ILE A 145 15.39 -0.32 -5.86
N LEU A 146 15.01 -1.51 -6.29
CA LEU A 146 15.99 -2.45 -6.80
C LEU A 146 16.60 -1.81 -8.05
N ASN A 147 17.67 -1.06 -7.84
CA ASN A 147 18.71 -0.78 -8.81
C ASN A 147 18.26 -0.13 -10.14
N TYR A 148 17.44 0.92 -10.10
CA TYR A 148 17.13 1.73 -11.30
C TYR A 148 18.39 2.25 -12.02
N LYS A 149 19.49 2.52 -11.28
CA LYS A 149 20.79 2.89 -11.86
C LYS A 149 21.41 1.77 -12.72
N LYS A 150 21.28 0.50 -12.31
CA LYS A 150 21.87 -0.63 -13.04
C LYS A 150 21.02 -1.07 -14.24
N GLN A 151 19.70 -0.87 -14.21
CA GLN A 151 18.80 -1.45 -15.21
C GLN A 151 18.14 -0.44 -16.17
N TYR A 152 18.00 0.83 -15.79
CA TYR A 152 17.19 1.80 -16.55
C TYR A 152 17.81 3.19 -16.74
N ASN A 153 19.00 3.45 -16.21
CA ASN A 153 19.70 4.74 -16.33
C ASN A 153 18.88 5.97 -15.84
N ILE A 154 17.85 5.74 -15.01
CA ILE A 154 17.05 6.78 -14.36
C ILE A 154 17.86 7.32 -13.17
N LYS A 155 18.11 8.62 -13.16
CA LYS A 155 19.21 9.20 -12.38
C LYS A 155 18.86 9.52 -10.93
N ALA A 156 17.59 9.62 -10.54
CA ALA A 156 17.26 10.10 -9.19
C ALA A 156 15.87 9.67 -8.68
N PRO A 157 15.67 9.66 -7.35
CA PRO A 157 14.34 9.71 -6.72
C PRO A 157 13.40 10.78 -7.30
N GLU A 158 13.94 11.90 -7.80
CA GLU A 158 13.22 13.06 -8.32
C GLU A 158 12.52 12.79 -9.67
N GLU A 159 13.11 12.00 -10.57
CA GLU A 159 12.46 11.60 -11.83
C GLU A 159 11.28 10.65 -11.58
N LEU A 160 11.40 9.78 -10.57
CA LEU A 160 10.29 8.95 -10.10
C LEU A 160 9.22 9.82 -9.43
N LYS A 161 9.58 10.74 -8.53
CA LYS A 161 8.65 11.74 -7.99
C LYS A 161 7.91 12.52 -9.09
N MET A 162 8.58 12.87 -10.20
CA MET A 162 7.94 13.51 -11.37
C MET A 162 7.01 12.59 -12.17
N LEU A 163 7.35 11.31 -12.32
CA LEU A 163 6.46 10.29 -12.90
C LEU A 163 5.19 10.13 -12.04
N PHE A 164 5.37 10.21 -10.72
CA PHE A 164 4.31 10.07 -9.73
C PHE A 164 3.51 11.34 -9.47
N SER A 165 4.06 12.53 -9.72
CA SER A 165 3.35 13.81 -9.52
C SER A 165 2.15 14.01 -10.45
N ARG A 166 1.96 13.11 -11.43
CA ARG A 166 0.77 13.03 -12.29
C ARG A 166 -0.34 12.13 -11.72
N PHE A 167 -0.04 11.36 -10.68
CA PHE A 167 -1.04 10.69 -9.85
C PHE A 167 -1.35 11.61 -8.67
N THR A 168 -2.58 12.15 -8.63
CA THR A 168 -3.05 13.00 -7.52
C THR A 168 -3.07 12.26 -6.18
N ASP A 169 -3.22 10.93 -6.21
CA ASP A 169 -3.52 10.11 -5.05
C ASP A 169 -2.54 8.93 -4.98
N TYR A 170 -1.24 9.21 -4.87
CA TYR A 170 -0.21 8.19 -4.77
C TYR A 170 0.75 8.47 -3.62
N PHE A 171 1.03 7.44 -2.84
CA PHE A 171 1.80 7.55 -1.60
C PHE A 171 2.95 6.54 -1.57
N VAL A 172 4.12 6.98 -1.11
CA VAL A 172 5.34 6.15 -1.13
C VAL A 172 6.11 6.20 0.17
N ILE A 173 6.48 5.03 0.69
CA ILE A 173 7.54 4.89 1.69
C ILE A 173 8.87 4.72 0.97
N LEU A 174 9.81 5.63 1.20
CA LEU A 174 11.11 5.63 0.54
C LEU A 174 12.20 5.01 1.43
N GLU A 175 12.90 4.00 0.93
CA GLU A 175 14.13 3.51 1.56
C GLU A 175 15.29 4.46 1.25
N LYS A 176 15.99 4.98 2.28
CA LYS A 176 17.18 5.84 2.17
C LYS A 176 18.38 5.14 2.79
N TRP A 177 19.41 4.88 2.00
CA TRP A 177 20.71 4.41 2.49
C TRP A 177 21.57 5.60 2.91
N GLU A 178 21.85 5.73 4.21
CA GLU A 178 22.80 6.71 4.71
C GLU A 178 24.23 6.15 4.56
N ARG A 179 25.15 6.99 4.06
CA ARG A 179 26.53 6.57 3.78
C ARG A 179 27.21 6.11 5.09
N GLY A 180 27.72 4.88 5.11
CA GLY A 180 28.40 4.30 6.28
C GLY A 180 27.50 3.65 7.32
N LYS A 181 26.23 3.36 6.99
CA LYS A 181 25.35 2.53 7.82
C LYS A 181 25.06 1.19 7.16
N ASP A 182 25.00 0.15 7.99
CA ASP A 182 24.69 -1.22 7.57
C ASP A 182 23.18 -1.48 7.45
N GLU A 183 22.34 -0.57 7.96
CA GLU A 183 20.88 -0.65 7.86
C GLU A 183 20.31 0.56 7.11
N PRO A 184 19.33 0.35 6.19
CA PRO A 184 18.63 1.43 5.53
C PRO A 184 17.76 2.20 6.52
N LYS A 185 17.68 3.52 6.32
CA LYS A 185 16.70 4.37 7.00
C LYS A 185 15.48 4.52 6.11
N TYR A 186 14.35 4.03 6.57
CA TYR A 186 13.10 4.19 5.86
C TYR A 186 12.47 5.55 6.18
N ASP A 187 12.04 6.25 5.15
CA ASP A 187 11.23 7.45 5.25
C ASP A 187 9.76 7.06 5.42
N TYR A 188 9.43 6.57 6.60
CA TYR A 188 8.06 6.30 7.01
C TYR A 188 7.26 7.60 7.25
N GLY A 189 7.90 8.78 7.23
CA GLY A 189 7.28 10.06 7.61
C GLY A 189 6.38 10.64 6.54
N ASP A 190 6.92 10.89 5.36
CA ASP A 190 6.18 11.67 4.36
C ASP A 190 5.05 10.87 3.71
N GLY A 191 5.31 9.62 3.30
CA GLY A 191 4.30 8.78 2.63
C GLY A 191 3.15 8.37 3.55
N MET A 192 3.44 8.01 4.80
CA MET A 192 2.38 7.69 5.78
C MET A 192 1.67 8.95 6.25
N GLY A 193 2.37 10.06 6.44
CA GLY A 193 1.79 11.35 6.79
C GLY A 193 0.77 11.83 5.75
N GLN A 194 1.09 11.69 4.46
CA GLN A 194 0.17 12.00 3.37
C GLN A 194 -1.02 11.04 3.32
N LEU A 195 -0.81 9.74 3.54
CA LEU A 195 -1.92 8.79 3.63
C LEU A 195 -2.86 9.13 4.79
N ILE A 196 -2.32 9.50 5.96
CA ILE A 196 -3.11 9.96 7.11
C ILE A 196 -3.96 11.16 6.73
N GLN A 197 -3.36 12.22 6.18
CA GLN A 197 -4.10 13.42 5.76
C GLN A 197 -5.21 13.09 4.75
N TYR A 198 -4.93 12.15 3.85
CA TYR A 198 -5.90 11.68 2.87
C TYR A 198 -7.05 10.90 3.54
N LEU A 199 -6.75 10.01 4.49
CA LEU A 199 -7.75 9.28 5.28
C LEU A 199 -8.61 10.21 6.15
N GLU A 200 -8.01 11.27 6.72
CA GLU A 200 -8.73 12.28 7.52
C GLU A 200 -9.70 13.12 6.68
N SER A 201 -9.49 13.20 5.36
CA SER A 201 -10.39 13.88 4.41
C SER A 201 -11.60 13.04 3.95
N LEU A 202 -11.65 11.77 4.37
CA LEU A 202 -12.75 10.83 4.06
C LEU A 202 -13.97 11.06 4.94
#